data_AF-A0A0G1JCN9-F1
#
_entry.id   AF-A0A0G1JCN9-F1
#
_cell.length_a   1.000
_cell.length_b   1.000
_cell.length_c   1.000
_cell.angle_alpha   90.00
_cell.angle_beta   90.00
_cell.angle_gamma   90.00
#
_symmetry.space_group_name_H-M   'P 1'
#
loop_
_entity.id
_entity.type
_entity.pdbx_description
1 polymer ?
#
loop_
_entity_poly.entity_id
_entity_poly.type
_entity_poly.pdbx_seq_one_letter_code
_entity_poly.pdbx_strand_id
1 'polypeptide(L)'
;MINIIVSTSIVKKMLIAVVLAAAFGLFGFSTDVKAADGTFRHAFTPHKDSVTGELVARLDNISSTSISSLVCVEARNVSTGVKTHLGCLKVNLDATMSSGTWAVQFGAPVHLLKSGTYSVSYNYQASDGTWHLVQPPATFVK
;
A
#
# COMPACT_ATOMS: atom_id res chain seq x y z
N MET A 1 53.20 4.78 30.22
CA MET A 1 52.24 3.65 30.13
C MET A 1 50.88 4.18 30.53
N ILE A 2 49.92 4.25 29.60
CA ILE A 2 48.56 4.76 29.88
C ILE A 2 47.63 3.54 29.92
N ASN A 3 47.10 3.25 31.10
CA ASN A 3 46.06 2.24 31.32
C ASN A 3 44.71 2.85 30.95
N ILE A 4 44.08 2.38 29.88
CA ILE A 4 42.70 2.73 29.53
C ILE A 4 41.79 1.70 30.20
N ILE A 5 41.20 2.09 31.33
CA ILE A 5 40.12 1.35 31.98
C ILE A 5 38.84 1.64 31.19
N VAL A 6 38.47 0.72 30.30
CA VAL A 6 37.18 0.77 29.58
C VAL A 6 36.08 0.45 30.57
N SER A 7 35.30 1.47 30.94
CA SER A 7 34.12 1.34 31.80
C SER A 7 33.07 0.43 31.16
N THR A 8 32.84 -0.73 31.76
CA THR A 8 31.88 -1.77 31.35
C THR A 8 30.42 -1.29 31.30
N SER A 9 30.13 -0.09 31.80
CA SER A 9 28.79 0.53 31.78
C SER A 9 28.39 1.05 30.40
N ILE A 10 29.34 1.53 29.58
CA ILE A 10 29.05 2.11 28.26
C ILE A 10 28.71 1.01 27.25
N VAL A 11 29.39 -0.14 27.34
CA VAL A 11 29.19 -1.28 26.44
C VAL A 11 27.79 -1.89 26.61
N LYS A 12 27.26 -1.94 27.86
CA LYS A 12 25.89 -2.44 28.12
C LYS A 12 24.79 -1.53 27.57
N LYS A 13 24.99 -0.21 27.58
CA LYS A 13 23.98 0.74 27.05
C LYS A 13 23.94 0.75 25.52
N MET A 14 25.08 0.55 24.85
CA MET A 14 25.11 0.40 23.39
C MET A 14 24.47 -0.90 22.89
N LEU A 15 24.63 -2.02 23.63
CA LEU A 15 24.02 -3.29 23.21
C LEU A 15 22.48 -3.24 23.22
N ILE A 16 21.87 -2.53 24.18
CA ILE A 16 20.41 -2.42 24.29
C ILE A 16 19.83 -1.55 23.16
N ALA A 17 20.54 -0.49 22.75
CA ALA A 17 20.09 0.36 21.64
C ALA A 17 20.14 -0.38 20.28
N VAL A 18 21.13 -1.25 20.07
CA VAL A 18 21.24 -2.04 18.84
C VAL A 18 20.20 -3.17 18.79
N VAL A 19 19.85 -3.77 19.94
CA VAL A 19 18.79 -4.80 20.01
C VAL A 19 17.39 -4.20 19.84
N LEU A 20 17.14 -2.97 20.30
CA LEU A 20 15.86 -2.28 20.04
C LEU A 20 15.71 -1.81 18.58
N ALA A 21 16.80 -1.41 17.92
CA ALA A 21 16.75 -1.08 16.48
C ALA A 21 16.51 -2.33 15.61
N ALA A 22 16.97 -3.51 16.04
CA ALA A 22 16.73 -4.77 15.36
C ALA A 22 15.31 -5.33 15.60
N ALA A 23 14.63 -4.93 16.68
CA ALA A 23 13.27 -5.39 17.00
C ALA A 23 12.17 -4.64 16.23
N PHE A 24 12.45 -3.47 15.64
CA PHE A 24 11.51 -2.70 14.83
C PHE A 24 11.84 -2.71 13.32
N GLY A 25 12.93 -3.36 12.92
CA GLY A 25 13.42 -3.38 11.54
C GLY A 25 12.95 -4.54 10.67
N LEU A 26 12.11 -5.45 11.18
CA LEU A 26 11.65 -6.63 10.47
C LEU A 26 10.13 -6.71 10.57
N PHE A 27 9.48 -7.12 9.48
CA PHE A 27 8.03 -7.18 9.27
C PHE A 27 7.38 -5.97 8.60
N GLY A 28 8.05 -5.40 7.60
CA GLY A 28 7.34 -4.99 6.39
C GLY A 28 6.88 -6.24 5.62
N PHE A 29 6.02 -7.07 6.23
CA PHE A 29 5.30 -8.06 5.43
C PHE A 29 4.39 -7.26 4.53
N SER A 30 4.74 -7.16 3.25
CA SER A 30 3.75 -6.90 2.21
C SER A 30 2.77 -8.06 2.27
N THR A 31 1.75 -7.95 3.12
CA THR A 31 0.65 -8.91 3.14
C THR A 31 -0.03 -8.76 1.79
N ASP A 32 0.06 -9.79 0.97
CA ASP A 32 -0.64 -9.84 -0.30
C ASP A 32 -2.12 -9.49 -0.09
N VAL A 33 -2.51 -8.37 -0.68
CA VAL A 33 -3.86 -7.82 -0.62
C VAL A 33 -4.68 -8.48 -1.71
N LYS A 34 -5.80 -9.11 -1.36
CA LYS A 34 -6.70 -9.70 -2.34
C LYS A 34 -7.87 -8.76 -2.59
N ALA A 35 -8.31 -8.67 -3.84
CA ALA A 35 -9.67 -8.21 -4.11
C ALA A 35 -10.66 -9.10 -3.33
N ALA A 36 -11.75 -8.50 -2.83
CA ALA A 36 -12.73 -9.21 -2.02
C ALA A 36 -13.32 -10.46 -2.73
N ASP A 37 -13.33 -10.49 -4.07
CA ASP A 37 -13.81 -11.62 -4.87
C ASP A 37 -12.67 -12.50 -5.48
N GLY A 38 -11.40 -12.12 -5.30
CA GLY A 38 -10.24 -12.80 -5.86
C GLY A 38 -9.90 -12.50 -7.34
N THR A 39 -10.55 -11.53 -7.97
CA THR A 39 -10.30 -11.08 -9.36
C THR A 39 -8.91 -10.45 -9.49
N PHE A 40 -8.59 -9.47 -8.64
CA PHE A 40 -7.21 -9.00 -8.46
C PHE A 40 -6.58 -9.75 -7.30
N ARG A 41 -5.52 -10.51 -7.56
CA ARG A 41 -4.96 -11.39 -6.54
C ARG A 41 -3.86 -10.75 -5.69
N HIS A 42 -3.25 -9.67 -6.15
CA HIS A 42 -2.24 -8.93 -5.39
C HIS A 42 -2.43 -7.44 -5.68
N ALA A 43 -3.09 -6.76 -4.75
CA ALA A 43 -3.36 -5.35 -4.85
C ALA A 43 -2.61 -4.58 -3.77
N PHE A 44 -1.27 -4.60 -3.79
CA PHE A 44 -0.40 -4.11 -2.70
C PHE A 44 -1.00 -2.97 -1.87
N THR A 45 -0.98 -3.15 -0.55
CA THR A 45 -1.44 -2.15 0.42
C THR A 45 -0.92 -0.78 -0.01
N PRO A 46 -1.81 0.22 -0.18
CA PRO A 46 -1.37 1.50 -0.68
C PRO A 46 -0.26 2.05 0.22
N HIS A 47 0.88 2.39 -0.37
CA HIS A 47 2.07 2.83 0.33
C HIS A 47 2.60 4.11 -0.28
N LYS A 48 3.43 4.81 0.49
CA LYS A 48 4.09 6.01 -0.01
C LYS A 48 5.24 5.60 -0.92
N ASP A 49 5.18 6.00 -2.18
CA ASP A 49 6.27 5.81 -3.13
C ASP A 49 7.49 6.58 -2.64
N SER A 50 8.64 5.90 -2.56
CA SER A 50 9.87 6.49 -2.02
C SER A 50 10.49 7.57 -2.91
N VAL A 51 10.14 7.61 -4.20
CA VAL A 51 10.69 8.54 -5.19
C VAL A 51 9.78 9.75 -5.33
N THR A 52 8.49 9.53 -5.55
CA THR A 52 7.52 10.61 -5.79
C THR A 52 6.87 11.12 -4.50
N GLY A 53 6.90 10.34 -3.43
CA GLY A 53 6.18 10.63 -2.19
C GLY A 53 4.67 10.44 -2.30
N GLU A 54 4.16 9.92 -3.42
CA GLU A 54 2.74 9.72 -3.66
C GLU A 54 2.22 8.45 -3.00
N LEU A 55 0.94 8.43 -2.62
CA LEU A 55 0.30 7.22 -2.14
C LEU A 55 -0.09 6.37 -3.35
N VAL A 56 0.60 5.27 -3.59
CA VAL A 56 0.39 4.38 -4.74
C VAL A 56 -0.21 3.06 -4.31
N ALA A 57 -1.03 2.45 -5.18
CA ALA A 57 -1.40 1.05 -5.09
C ALA A 57 -1.03 0.35 -6.39
N ARG A 58 -0.63 -0.91 -6.28
CA ARG A 58 -0.36 -1.77 -7.43
C ARG A 58 -1.45 -2.82 -7.51
N LEU A 59 -1.92 -3.13 -8.72
CA LEU A 59 -2.90 -4.17 -9.02
C LEU A 59 -2.28 -5.20 -9.95
N ASP A 60 -2.38 -6.47 -9.57
CA ASP A 60 -1.89 -7.59 -10.35
C ASP A 60 -3.04 -8.53 -10.77
N ASN A 61 -3.00 -8.99 -12.02
CA ASN A 61 -3.87 -10.02 -12.56
C ASN A 61 -3.16 -11.38 -12.57
N ILE A 62 -3.25 -12.12 -11.46
CA ILE A 62 -2.71 -13.49 -11.34
C ILE A 62 -3.74 -14.56 -11.76
N SER A 63 -4.79 -14.15 -12.49
CA SER A 63 -5.70 -15.12 -13.10
C SER A 63 -5.15 -15.63 -14.44
N SER A 64 -5.77 -16.70 -14.95
CA SER A 64 -5.49 -17.24 -16.30
C SER A 64 -6.21 -16.48 -17.41
N THR A 65 -6.95 -15.43 -17.08
CA THR A 65 -7.78 -14.64 -18.01
C THR A 65 -7.40 -13.17 -17.96
N SER A 66 -7.48 -12.45 -19.08
CA SER A 66 -7.29 -11.00 -19.05
C SER A 66 -8.44 -10.30 -18.33
N ILE A 67 -8.15 -9.20 -17.63
CA ILE A 67 -9.12 -8.38 -16.89
C ILE A 67 -9.19 -7.01 -17.54
N SER A 68 -10.42 -6.51 -17.72
CA SER A 68 -10.69 -5.14 -18.17
C SER A 68 -11.69 -4.47 -17.23
N SER A 69 -11.20 -3.79 -16.20
CA SER A 69 -12.04 -3.20 -15.15
C SER A 69 -11.78 -1.71 -14.98
N LEU A 70 -12.81 -0.97 -14.59
CA LEU A 70 -12.64 0.40 -14.11
C LEU A 70 -12.26 0.33 -12.63
N VAL A 71 -11.18 0.99 -12.24
CA VAL A 71 -10.74 1.06 -10.84
C VAL A 71 -10.76 2.50 -10.38
N CYS A 72 -11.47 2.78 -9.30
CA CYS A 72 -11.65 4.11 -8.75
C CYS A 72 -11.05 4.20 -7.35
N VAL A 73 -10.54 5.39 -7.02
CA VAL A 73 -9.96 5.69 -5.72
C VAL A 73 -10.91 6.60 -4.95
N GLU A 74 -11.16 6.25 -3.69
CA GLU A 74 -11.92 7.08 -2.76
C GLU A 74 -11.09 7.30 -1.49
N ALA A 75 -11.22 8.48 -0.90
CA ALA A 75 -10.70 8.78 0.43
C ALA A 75 -11.86 9.15 1.35
N ARG A 76 -11.98 8.45 2.48
CA ARG A 76 -12.92 8.79 3.55
C ARG A 76 -12.17 9.46 4.69
N ASN A 77 -12.50 10.70 5.00
CA ASN A 77 -11.96 11.37 6.17
C ASN A 77 -12.45 10.66 7.44
N VAL A 78 -11.53 10.25 8.32
CA VAL A 78 -11.83 9.38 9.47
C VAL A 78 -12.67 10.12 10.52
N SER A 79 -12.44 11.42 10.74
CA SER A 79 -13.16 12.17 11.77
C SER A 79 -14.54 12.62 11.34
N THR A 80 -14.69 13.03 10.08
CA THR A 80 -15.96 13.59 9.55
C THR A 80 -16.80 12.56 8.79
N GLY A 81 -16.21 11.43 8.39
CA GLY A 81 -16.86 10.42 7.57
C GLY A 81 -17.07 10.82 6.11
N VAL A 82 -16.72 12.06 5.72
CA VAL A 82 -16.89 12.58 4.35
C VAL A 82 -16.04 11.78 3.38
N LYS A 83 -16.67 11.34 2.28
CA LYS A 83 -16.00 10.68 1.16
C LYS A 83 -15.61 11.69 0.09
N THR A 84 -14.44 11.50 -0.49
CA THR A 84 -13.95 12.25 -1.64
C THR A 84 -13.53 11.26 -2.72
N HIS A 85 -14.11 11.40 -3.90
CA HIS A 85 -13.69 10.66 -5.08
C HIS A 85 -12.39 11.26 -5.63
N LEU A 86 -11.37 10.43 -5.77
CA LEU A 86 -10.03 10.85 -6.21
C LEU A 86 -9.75 10.51 -7.68
N GLY A 87 -10.68 9.84 -8.37
CA GLY A 87 -10.58 9.54 -9.80
C GLY A 87 -10.65 8.05 -10.10
N CYS A 88 -10.64 7.73 -11.40
CA CYS A 88 -10.68 6.36 -11.89
C CYS A 88 -9.67 6.11 -13.01
N LEU A 89 -9.22 4.87 -13.12
CA LEU A 89 -8.35 4.36 -14.17
C LEU A 89 -8.98 3.10 -14.77
N LYS A 90 -9.10 3.06 -16.10
CA LYS A 90 -9.44 1.81 -16.81
C LYS A 90 -8.18 0.96 -16.89
N VAL A 91 -8.19 -0.20 -16.25
CA VAL A 91 -7.06 -1.15 -16.29
C VAL A 91 -7.38 -2.28 -17.26
N ASN A 92 -6.43 -2.57 -18.15
CA ASN A 92 -6.46 -3.73 -19.03
C ASN A 92 -5.22 -4.55 -18.70
N LEU A 93 -5.41 -5.63 -17.94
CA LEU A 93 -4.33 -6.48 -17.46
C LEU A 93 -4.42 -7.85 -18.10
N ASP A 94 -3.34 -8.30 -18.73
CA ASP A 94 -3.27 -9.64 -19.27
C ASP A 94 -3.11 -10.68 -18.16
N ALA A 95 -3.38 -11.95 -18.48
CA ALA A 95 -3.12 -13.05 -17.56
C ALA A 95 -1.63 -13.11 -17.20
N THR A 96 -1.28 -13.40 -15.93
CA THR A 96 0.14 -13.44 -15.47
C THR A 96 1.03 -14.41 -16.26
N MET A 97 0.46 -15.47 -16.86
CA MET A 97 1.20 -16.43 -17.68
C MET A 97 1.35 -16.00 -19.15
N SER A 98 0.85 -14.83 -19.52
CA SER A 98 1.03 -14.25 -20.85
C SER A 98 2.24 -13.31 -20.87
N SER A 99 2.75 -12.99 -22.07
CA SER A 99 3.84 -12.01 -22.24
C SER A 99 3.40 -10.55 -22.10
N GLY A 100 2.15 -10.30 -21.72
CA GLY A 100 1.54 -8.97 -21.69
C GLY A 100 1.68 -8.24 -20.34
N THR A 101 1.01 -7.10 -20.23
CA THR A 101 1.05 -6.29 -19.00
C THR A 101 0.09 -6.88 -17.98
N TRP A 102 0.60 -7.65 -17.03
CA TRP A 102 -0.20 -8.32 -16.01
C TRP A 102 -0.37 -7.50 -14.71
N ALA A 103 0.33 -6.37 -14.59
CA ALA A 103 0.31 -5.53 -13.40
C ALA A 103 0.38 -4.04 -13.74
N VAL A 104 -0.26 -3.22 -12.91
CA VAL A 104 -0.18 -1.75 -12.99
C VAL A 104 -0.06 -1.14 -11.61
N GLN A 105 0.81 -0.13 -11.46
CA GLN A 105 0.87 0.73 -10.30
C GLN A 105 0.27 2.09 -10.64
N PHE A 106 -0.58 2.63 -9.78
CA PHE A 106 -1.16 3.96 -9.97
C PHE A 106 -1.32 4.69 -8.63
N GLY A 107 -1.13 6.01 -8.71
CA GLY A 107 -1.18 6.91 -7.56
C GLY A 107 -2.59 7.38 -7.25
N ALA A 108 -2.90 7.49 -5.96
CA ALA A 108 -4.01 8.27 -5.46
C ALA A 108 -3.60 9.76 -5.42
N PRO A 109 -4.35 10.69 -6.06
CA PRO A 109 -4.07 12.12 -6.00
C PRO A 109 -4.47 12.73 -4.64
N VAL A 110 -3.86 12.23 -3.56
CA VAL A 110 -4.10 12.66 -2.18
C VAL A 110 -3.68 14.12 -1.92
N HIS A 111 -2.90 14.71 -2.83
CA HIS A 111 -2.60 16.14 -2.83
C HIS A 111 -3.85 17.03 -2.98
N LEU A 112 -4.99 16.49 -3.41
CA LEU A 112 -6.28 17.20 -3.49
C LEU A 112 -7.04 17.25 -2.15
N LEU A 113 -6.67 16.42 -1.17
CA LEU A 113 -7.36 16.35 0.12
C LEU A 113 -7.09 17.56 1.02
N LYS A 114 -7.92 17.81 2.03
CA LYS A 114 -7.57 18.75 3.11
C LYS A 114 -6.69 18.01 4.13
N SER A 115 -6.05 18.76 5.04
CA SER A 115 -5.30 18.13 6.15
C SER A 115 -6.22 17.24 6.99
N GLY A 116 -5.68 16.12 7.46
CA GLY A 116 -6.41 15.16 8.28
C GLY A 116 -6.04 13.70 8.00
N THR A 117 -6.71 12.81 8.72
CA THR A 117 -6.53 11.35 8.58
C THR A 117 -7.61 10.77 7.69
N TYR A 118 -7.20 9.97 6.71
CA TYR A 118 -8.06 9.39 5.70
C TYR A 118 -7.89 7.87 5.64
N SER A 119 -9.00 7.18 5.38
CA SER A 119 -9.02 5.81 4.87
C SER A 119 -9.14 5.88 3.35
N VAL A 120 -8.08 5.49 2.64
CA VAL A 120 -8.00 5.49 1.17
C VAL A 120 -8.27 4.08 0.67
N SER A 121 -9.30 3.94 -0.16
CA SER A 121 -9.77 2.68 -0.70
C SER A 121 -9.76 2.70 -2.22
N TYR A 122 -9.37 1.58 -2.81
CA TYR A 122 -9.49 1.33 -4.23
C TYR A 122 -10.68 0.41 -4.46
N ASN A 123 -11.54 0.73 -5.42
CA ASN A 123 -12.71 -0.07 -5.76
C ASN A 123 -12.66 -0.38 -7.26
N TYR A 124 -12.99 -1.60 -7.67
CA TYR A 124 -13.10 -1.94 -9.09
C TYR A 124 -14.52 -2.37 -9.46
N GLN A 125 -14.85 -2.16 -10.72
CA GLN A 125 -16.09 -2.66 -11.32
C GLN A 125 -15.85 -4.05 -11.93
N ALA A 126 -16.57 -5.04 -11.42
CA ALA A 126 -16.63 -6.38 -11.99
C ALA A 126 -17.42 -6.39 -13.31
N SER A 127 -17.36 -7.50 -14.05
CA SER A 127 -18.00 -7.64 -15.36
C SER A 127 -19.52 -7.54 -15.32
N ASP A 128 -20.13 -7.85 -14.18
CA ASP A 128 -21.57 -7.72 -13.91
C ASP A 128 -21.98 -6.28 -13.53
N GLY A 129 -21.02 -5.35 -13.48
CA GLY A 129 -21.23 -3.95 -13.09
C GLY A 129 -21.14 -3.70 -11.58
N THR A 130 -20.97 -4.73 -10.76
CA THR A 130 -20.87 -4.62 -9.30
C THR A 130 -19.53 -3.99 -8.90
N TRP A 131 -19.56 -3.11 -7.90
CA TRP A 131 -18.36 -2.49 -7.34
C TRP A 131 -17.84 -3.28 -6.14
N HIS A 132 -16.56 -3.57 -6.17
CA HIS A 132 -15.88 -4.34 -5.13
C HIS A 132 -14.68 -3.59 -4.59
N LEU A 133 -14.49 -3.71 -3.28
CA LEU A 133 -13.35 -3.15 -2.58
C LEU A 133 -12.10 -4.01 -2.79
N VAL A 134 -10.99 -3.33 -3.05
CA VAL A 134 -9.64 -3.88 -2.98
C VAL A 134 -9.18 -3.80 -1.51
N GLN A 135 -8.91 -4.94 -0.87
CA GLN A 135 -8.77 -5.01 0.59
C GLN A 135 -7.37 -5.36 1.10
N PRO A 136 -6.77 -4.56 2.00
CA PRO A 136 -7.41 -3.53 2.82
C PRO A 136 -7.23 -2.10 2.27
N PRO A 137 -8.09 -1.16 2.69
CA PRO A 137 -7.83 0.27 2.49
C PRO A 137 -6.60 0.71 3.30
N ALA A 138 -5.90 1.74 2.82
CA ALA A 138 -4.75 2.32 3.52
C ALA A 138 -5.17 3.49 4.43
N THR A 139 -4.48 3.64 5.55
CA THR A 139 -4.56 4.87 6.34
C THR A 139 -3.53 5.87 5.84
N PHE A 140 -3.97 7.10 5.58
CA PHE A 140 -3.13 8.19 5.10
C PHE A 140 -3.33 9.43 5.96
N VAL A 141 -2.23 10.08 6.37
CA VAL A 141 -2.25 11.34 7.11
C VAL A 141 -1.70 12.42 6.19
N LYS A 142 -2.50 13.46 5.96
CA LYS A 142 -2.12 14.64 5.19
C LYS A 142 -1.76 15.82 6.07
#